data_AF-A0A5B0G9C0-F1
#
_entry.id   AF-A0A5B0G9C0-F1
#
_cell.length_a   1.000
_cell.length_b   1.000
_cell.length_c   1.000
_cell.angle_alpha   90.00
_cell.angle_beta   90.00
_cell.angle_gamma   90.00
#
_symmetry.space_group_name_H-M   'P 1'
#
loop_
_entity.id
_entity.type
_entity.pdbx_description
1 polymer ?
#
loop_
_entity_poly.entity_id
_entity_poly.type
_entity_poly.pdbx_seq_one_letter_code
_entity_poly.pdbx_strand_id
1 'polypeptide(L)' 'MDNVSREEKIRVRAYELWEKDGSPDGRADEYWEQAKAQIDEEETADGNETEPRSRLPR' A
#
# COMPACT_ATOMS: atom_id res chain seq x y z
N MET A 1 9.65 14.39 -2.80
CA MET A 1 8.52 14.81 -3.66
C MET A 1 7.66 13.59 -3.95
N ASP A 2 7.42 12.72 -2.96
CA ASP A 2 6.96 11.36 -3.25
C ASP A 2 5.96 10.94 -2.18
N ASN A 3 4.99 11.81 -1.92
CA ASN A 3 3.80 11.41 -1.17
C ASN A 3 2.78 10.89 -2.19
N VAL A 4 3.14 9.78 -2.85
CA VAL A 4 2.19 8.95 -3.59
C VAL A 4 1.06 8.67 -2.62
N SER A 5 -0.11 9.26 -2.87
CA SER A 5 -1.25 9.12 -1.97
C SER A 5 -1.59 7.64 -1.84
N ARG A 6 -2.13 7.25 -0.68
CA ARG A 6 -2.52 5.87 -0.40
C ARG A 6 -3.31 5.27 -1.57
N GLU A 7 -4.28 6.00 -2.11
CA GLU A 7 -5.08 5.58 -3.28
C GLU A 7 -4.23 5.30 -4.54
N GLU A 8 -3.17 6.07 -4.76
CA GLU A 8 -2.28 5.91 -5.90
C GLU A 8 -1.39 4.67 -5.74
N LYS A 9 -0.90 4.39 -4.52
CA LYS A 9 -0.22 3.12 -4.19
C LYS A 9 -1.14 1.93 -4.42
N ILE A 10 -2.40 2.03 -3.97
CA ILE A 10 -3.41 0.97 -4.14
C ILE A 10 -3.66 0.72 -5.62
N ARG A 11 -3.80 1.79 -6.42
CA ARG A 11 -4.04 1.68 -7.86
C ARG A 11 -2.91 0.98 -8.58
N VAL A 12 -1.67 1.40 -8.33
CA VAL A 12 -0.48 0.78 -8.93
C VAL A 12 -0.40 -0.69 -8.52
N ARG A 13 -0.55 -0.98 -7.23
CA ARG A 13 -0.44 -2.33 -6.69
C ARG A 13 -1.53 -3.27 -7.24
N ALA A 14 -2.77 -2.82 -7.28
CA ALA A 14 -3.90 -3.56 -7.83
C ALA A 14 -3.70 -3.85 -9.33
N TYR A 15 -3.24 -2.84 -10.08
CA TYR A 15 -2.99 -2.97 -11.51
C TYR A 15 -1.83 -3.96 -11.79
N GLU A 16 -0.73 -3.89 -11.04
CA GLU A 16 0.39 -4.83 -11.18
C GLU A 16 -0.02 -6.27 -10.86
N LEU A 17 -0.82 -6.49 -9.82
CA LEU A 17 -1.36 -7.80 -9.46
C LEU A 17 -2.27 -8.34 -10.57
N TRP A 18 -3.17 -7.50 -11.06
CA TRP A 18 -4.11 -7.87 -12.12
C TRP A 18 -3.41 -8.16 -13.46
N GLU A 19 -2.42 -7.37 -13.84
CA GLU A 19 -1.64 -7.58 -15.07
C GLU A 19 -0.80 -8.86 -14.99
N LYS A 20 -0.22 -9.16 -13.81
CA LYS A 20 0.51 -10.41 -13.56
C LYS A 20 -0.36 -11.66 -13.66
N ASP A 21 -1.62 -11.58 -13.25
CA ASP A 21 -2.57 -12.69 -13.30
C ASP A 21 -3.20 -12.89 -14.69
N GLY A 22 -2.82 -12.08 -15.68
CA GLY A 22 -3.30 -12.17 -17.06
C GLY A 22 -4.57 -11.39 -17.32
N SER A 23 -4.81 -10.33 -16.55
CA SER A 23 -5.95 -9.42 -16.70
C SER A 23 -7.32 -10.13 -16.72
N PRO A 24 -7.64 -10.95 -15.70
CA PRO A 24 -8.95 -11.59 -15.60
C PRO A 24 -10.07 -10.54 -15.50
N ASP A 25 -10.99 -10.56 -16.46
CA ASP A 25 -12.16 -9.69 -16.48
C ASP A 25 -13.09 -10.04 -15.31
N GLY A 26 -13.46 -9.04 -14.51
CA GLY A 26 -14.29 -9.20 -13.31
C GLY A 26 -13.56 -9.47 -11.99
N ARG A 27 -12.23 -9.70 -12.00
CA ARG A 27 -11.42 -9.84 -10.76
C ARG A 27 -10.70 -8.56 -10.35
N ALA A 28 -10.71 -7.52 -11.20
CA ALA A 28 -10.00 -6.27 -10.94
C ALA A 28 -10.44 -5.59 -9.62
N ASP A 29 -11.73 -5.66 -9.28
CA ASP A 29 -12.27 -5.13 -8.03
C ASP A 29 -11.72 -5.88 -6.80
N GLU A 30 -11.58 -7.20 -6.91
CA GLU A 30 -11.04 -8.07 -5.86
C GLU A 30 -9.55 -7.77 -5.60
N TYR A 31 -8.78 -7.54 -6.67
CA TYR A 31 -7.38 -7.09 -6.58
C TYR A 31 -7.26 -5.67 -6.02
N TRP A 32 -8.21 -4.79 -6.34
CA TRP A 32 -8.26 -3.43 -5.79
C TRP A 32 -8.49 -3.42 -4.28
N GLU A 33 -9.49 -4.17 -3.80
CA GLU A 33 -9.80 -4.31 -2.38
C GLU A 33 -8.63 -4.94 -1.61
N GLN A 34 -7.97 -5.95 -2.21
CA GLN A 34 -6.81 -6.62 -1.61
C GLN A 34 -5.58 -5.69 -1.52
N ALA A 35 -5.32 -4.91 -2.57
CA ALA A 35 -4.27 -3.89 -2.54
C ALA A 35 -4.60 -2.77 -1.54
N LYS A 36 -5.87 -2.37 -1.45
CA LYS A 36 -6.37 -1.37 -0.51
C LYS A 36 -6.14 -1.76 0.94
N ALA A 37 -6.44 -3.02 1.29
CA ALA A 37 -6.22 -3.56 2.63
C ALA A 37 -4.72 -3.64 2.96
N GLN A 38 -3.88 -4.12 2.03
CA GLN A 38 -2.43 -4.18 2.23
C GLN A 38 -1.80 -2.80 2.48
N ILE A 39 -2.17 -1.79 1.70
CA ILE A 39 -1.63 -0.44 1.87
C ILE A 39 -2.22 0.26 3.11
N ASP A 40 -3.48 -0.01 3.48
CA ASP A 40 -4.04 0.47 4.76
C ASP A 40 -3.21 -0.04 5.93
N GLU A 41 -2.95 -1.35 5.96
CA GLU A 41 -2.20 -2.00 7.02
C GLU A 41 -0.73 -1.56 7.03
N GLU A 42 -0.10 -1.45 5.86
CA GLU A 42 1.27 -0.96 5.70
C GLU A 42 1.39 0.51 6.12
N GLU A 43 0.46 1.40 5.76
CA GLU A 43 0.52 2.81 6.18
C GLU A 43 0.28 2.97 7.69
N THR A 44 -0.63 2.17 8.24
CA THR A 44 -0.88 2.18 9.69
C THR A 44 0.33 1.66 10.49
N ALA A 45 1.13 0.76 9.89
CA ALA A 45 2.35 0.21 10.49
C ALA A 45 3.61 1.08 10.22
N ASP A 46 3.78 1.58 8.99
CA ASP A 46 4.91 2.37 8.49
C ASP A 46 4.82 3.85 8.92
N GLY A 47 3.61 4.35 9.19
CA GLY A 47 3.36 5.65 9.80
C GLY A 47 3.91 5.81 11.22
N ASN A 48 4.45 4.74 11.82
CA ASN A 48 5.18 4.76 13.09
C ASN A 48 6.71 4.61 12.94
N GLU A 49 7.29 4.80 11.75
CA GLU A 49 8.76 4.75 11.56
C GLU A 49 9.41 6.09 11.14
N THR A 50 8.70 7.21 11.30
CA THR A 50 9.41 8.49 11.50
C THR A 50 9.61 8.70 13.00
N GLU A 51 10.74 8.18 13.49
CA GLU A 51 11.44 8.50 14.77
C GLU A 51 11.41 7.45 15.90
N PRO A 52 12.52 6.71 16.10
CA PRO A 52 13.08 6.50 17.43
C PRO A 52 14.18 7.55 17.69
N ARG A 53 13.87 8.85 17.51
CA ARG A 53 14.79 9.93 17.89
C ARG A 53 14.91 10.13 19.40
N SER A 54 14.29 9.26 20.20
CA SER A 54 14.18 9.41 21.66
C SER A 54 14.83 8.30 22.49
N ARG A 55 15.72 7.46 21.93
CA ARG A 55 16.59 6.61 22.75
C ARG A 55 17.86 7.35 23.22
N LEU A 56 17.72 8.53 23.81
CA LEU A 56 18.79 9.15 24.59
C LEU A 56 18.65 8.74 26.07
N PRO A 57 19.61 8.00 26.66
CA PRO A 57 19.59 7.71 28.09
C PRO A 57 19.91 8.99 28.91
N ARG A 58 19.21 9.14 30.04
CA ARG A 58 19.37 10.21 31.05
C ARG A 58 20.70 10.10 31.80
#